data_AF-A0A850BIB8-F1
#
_entry.id   AF-A0A850BIB8-F1
#
_cell.length_a   1.000
_cell.length_b   1.000
_cell.length_c   1.000
_cell.angle_alpha   90.00
_cell.angle_beta   90.00
_cell.angle_gamma   90.00
#
_symmetry.space_group_name_H-M   'P 1'
#
loop_
_entity.id
_entity.type
_entity.pdbx_description
1 polymer ?
#
loop_
_entity_poly.entity_id
_entity_poly.type
_entity_poly.pdbx_seq_one_letter_code
_entity_poly.pdbx_strand_id
1 'polypeptide(L)'
;MTSTDDVRAAQVRLLESFADRLRRGDPPLPTDAMAPLVDEIELRIDGAAVTEAWAEEGREGPPEPPNSRKVPVGVHDVIFLKRATRDIHRLPEGDQAAVTESLTALANDPLPRGARALHGKAERHVQHRVGPVRVLYCIHNRTITVVAVTTGPP
;
A
#
# COMPACT_ATOMS: atom_id res chain seq x y z
N MET A 1 7.53 17.31 11.16
CA MET A 1 6.65 16.93 10.05
C MET A 1 7.39 17.31 8.77
N THR A 2 7.84 16.34 7.97
CA THR A 2 8.51 16.62 6.69
C THR A 2 7.46 16.99 5.65
N SER A 3 7.62 18.13 4.99
CA SER A 3 6.68 18.63 3.97
C SER A 3 6.73 17.74 2.72
N THR A 4 5.63 17.62 1.97
CA THR A 4 5.59 16.91 0.68
C THR A 4 6.67 17.40 -0.28
N ASP A 5 7.03 18.68 -0.20
CA ASP A 5 8.11 19.28 -0.97
C ASP A 5 9.50 18.80 -0.54
N ASP A 6 9.72 18.56 0.76
CA ASP A 6 10.98 18.01 1.28
C ASP A 6 11.19 16.57 0.78
N VAL A 7 10.09 15.82 0.66
CA VAL A 7 10.10 14.44 0.15
C VAL A 7 10.46 14.41 -1.33
N ARG A 8 9.84 15.29 -2.13
CA ARG A 8 10.15 15.40 -3.56
C ARG A 8 11.60 15.83 -3.77
N ALA A 9 12.09 16.76 -2.96
CA ALA A 9 13.48 17.20 -3.00
C ALA A 9 14.47 16.08 -2.61
N ALA A 10 14.13 15.21 -1.65
CA ALA A 10 14.95 14.06 -1.30
C ALA A 10 14.96 12.98 -2.40
N GLN A 11 13.81 12.73 -3.03
CA GLN A 11 13.68 11.81 -4.17
C GLN A 11 14.51 12.27 -5.37
N VAL A 12 14.44 13.57 -5.70
CA VAL A 12 15.23 14.16 -6.77
C VAL A 12 16.72 13.97 -6.48
N ARG A 13 17.18 14.26 -5.25
CA ARG A 13 18.60 14.04 -4.87
C ARG A 13 19.04 12.59 -4.98
N LEU A 14 18.19 11.64 -4.59
CA LEU A 14 18.50 10.22 -4.69
C LEU A 14 18.62 9.79 -6.16
N LEU A 15 17.63 10.16 -6.99
CA LEU A 15 17.64 9.87 -8.42
C LEU A 15 18.81 10.54 -9.13
N GLU A 16 19.14 11.77 -8.77
CA GLU A 16 20.32 12.48 -9.26
C GLU A 16 21.59 11.73 -8.88
N SER A 17 21.77 11.34 -7.61
CA SER A 17 22.95 10.60 -7.17
C SER A 17 23.12 9.25 -7.87
N PHE A 18 22.01 8.58 -8.17
CA PHE A 18 21.98 7.32 -8.89
C PHE A 18 22.31 7.50 -10.38
N ALA A 19 21.70 8.49 -11.03
CA ALA A 19 21.99 8.86 -12.41
C ALA A 19 23.47 9.24 -12.57
N ASP A 20 24.03 9.92 -11.58
CA ASP A 20 25.43 10.34 -11.56
C ASP A 20 26.40 9.16 -11.42
N ARG A 21 26.07 8.15 -10.60
CA ARG A 21 26.83 6.88 -10.54
C ARG A 21 26.80 6.13 -11.86
N LEU A 22 25.61 6.02 -12.48
CA LEU A 22 25.46 5.37 -13.78
C LEU A 22 26.29 6.07 -14.87
N ARG A 23 26.31 7.41 -14.87
CA ARG A 23 27.16 8.20 -15.79
C ARG A 23 28.65 7.99 -15.56
N ARG A 24 29.06 7.75 -14.31
CA ARG A 24 30.46 7.46 -13.93
C ARG A 24 30.89 6.02 -14.25
N GLY A 25 29.96 5.15 -14.68
CA GLY A 25 30.23 3.73 -14.91
C GLY A 25 30.37 2.92 -13.63
N ASP A 26 29.94 3.48 -12.49
CA ASP A 26 29.94 2.75 -11.23
C ASP A 26 28.90 1.62 -11.28
N PRO A 27 29.17 0.47 -10.64
CA PRO A 27 28.17 -0.57 -10.53
C PRO A 27 26.94 -0.04 -9.76
N PRO A 28 25.73 -0.47 -10.17
CA PRO A 28 24.51 -0.14 -9.44
C PRO A 28 24.65 -0.60 -7.98
N LEU A 29 23.92 0.06 -7.09
CA LEU A 29 23.90 -0.32 -5.68
C LEU A 29 23.52 -1.82 -5.56
N PRO A 30 24.17 -2.58 -4.66
CA PRO A 30 23.82 -3.98 -4.43
C PRO A 30 22.34 -4.12 -4.14
N THR A 31 21.71 -5.17 -4.68
CA THR A 31 20.26 -5.43 -4.50
C THR A 31 19.87 -5.45 -3.01
N ASP A 32 20.75 -5.96 -2.16
CA ASP A 32 20.54 -6.03 -0.70
C ASP A 32 20.57 -4.66 -0.02
N ALA A 33 21.30 -3.70 -0.58
CA ALA A 33 21.33 -2.31 -0.12
C ALA A 33 20.15 -1.49 -0.64
N MET A 34 19.59 -1.89 -1.81
CA MET A 34 18.40 -1.27 -2.39
C MET A 34 17.11 -1.78 -1.75
N ALA A 35 17.04 -3.05 -1.35
CA ALA A 35 15.86 -3.68 -0.78
C ALA A 35 15.21 -2.89 0.38
N PRO A 36 15.94 -2.45 1.43
CA PRO A 36 15.33 -1.65 2.51
C PRO A 36 14.89 -0.27 2.03
N LEU A 37 15.55 0.30 1.02
CA LEU A 37 15.23 1.61 0.46
C LEU A 37 13.98 1.53 -0.43
N VAL A 38 13.83 0.45 -1.19
CA VAL A 38 12.64 0.13 -1.98
C VAL A 38 11.47 -0.17 -1.05
N ASP A 39 11.65 -1.02 -0.04
CA ASP A 39 10.64 -1.27 1.00
C ASP A 39 10.21 0.05 1.67
N GLU A 40 11.16 0.92 2.03
CA GLU A 40 10.87 2.23 2.65
C GLU A 40 10.17 3.20 1.69
N ILE A 41 10.56 3.23 0.41
CA ILE A 41 9.92 4.05 -0.62
C ILE A 41 8.51 3.54 -0.90
N GLU A 42 8.30 2.23 -1.00
CA GLU A 42 7.01 1.61 -1.21
C GLU A 42 6.07 1.84 -0.01
N LEU A 43 6.57 1.67 1.22
CA LEU A 43 5.84 2.02 2.44
C LEU A 43 5.47 3.52 2.50
N ARG A 44 6.26 4.41 1.89
CA ARG A 44 6.01 5.87 1.91
C ARG A 44 5.14 6.36 0.74
N ILE A 45 5.17 5.67 -0.40
CA ILE A 45 4.19 5.85 -1.49
C ILE A 45 2.78 5.47 -0.99
N ASP A 46 2.69 4.46 -0.13
CA ASP A 46 1.42 4.04 0.50
C ASP A 46 0.92 5.03 1.56
N GLY A 47 1.79 5.74 2.28
CA GLY A 47 1.38 6.70 3.33
C GLY A 47 0.63 7.93 2.81
N ALA A 48 1.05 8.49 1.68
CA ALA A 48 0.32 9.57 1.01
C ALA A 48 -1.03 9.08 0.49
N ALA A 49 -1.05 7.86 -0.04
CA ALA A 49 -2.26 7.26 -0.56
C ALA A 49 -3.33 7.06 0.53
N VAL A 50 -2.92 6.56 1.69
CA VAL A 50 -3.75 6.45 2.90
C VAL A 50 -4.27 7.80 3.33
N THR A 51 -3.40 8.80 3.44
CA THR A 51 -3.77 10.14 3.96
C THR A 51 -4.81 10.79 3.06
N GLU A 52 -4.61 10.76 1.75
CA GLU A 52 -5.55 11.31 0.76
C GLU A 52 -6.85 10.50 0.73
N ALA A 53 -6.80 9.16 0.83
CA ALA A 53 -8.01 8.33 0.84
C ALA A 53 -8.94 8.66 2.03
N TRP A 54 -8.39 8.83 3.24
CA TRP A 54 -9.19 9.19 4.41
C TRP A 54 -9.68 10.65 4.37
N ALA A 55 -8.88 11.56 3.81
CA ALA A 55 -9.29 12.94 3.59
C ALA A 55 -10.47 13.05 2.58
N GLU A 56 -10.46 12.26 1.50
CA GLU A 56 -11.56 12.20 0.52
C GLU A 56 -12.89 11.71 1.11
N GLU A 57 -12.84 10.97 2.22
CA GLU A 57 -14.01 10.51 2.97
C GLU A 57 -14.45 11.48 4.08
N GLY A 58 -13.75 12.60 4.25
CA GLY A 58 -14.05 13.57 5.30
C GLY A 58 -13.72 13.06 6.72
N ARG A 59 -12.76 12.15 6.86
CA ARG A 59 -12.34 11.57 8.14
C ARG A 59 -10.87 11.84 8.42
N GLU A 60 -10.52 11.99 9.70
CA GLU A 60 -9.17 12.34 10.15
C GLU A 60 -8.17 11.16 10.05
N GLY A 61 -8.65 9.93 9.88
CA GLY A 61 -7.79 8.75 9.69
C GLY A 61 -8.50 7.41 9.93
N PRO A 62 -7.78 6.30 9.77
CA PRO A 62 -8.32 4.95 9.97
C PRO A 62 -8.68 4.69 11.45
N PRO A 63 -9.75 3.92 11.73
CA PRO A 63 -10.05 3.47 13.08
C PRO A 63 -8.89 2.64 13.67
N GLU A 64 -8.81 2.57 15.01
CA GLU A 64 -7.76 1.77 15.67
C GLU A 64 -7.86 0.29 15.27
N PRO A 65 -6.74 -0.35 14.91
CA PRO A 65 -6.76 -1.73 14.49
C PRO A 65 -7.13 -2.61 15.68
N PRO A 66 -7.87 -3.71 15.46
CA PRO A 66 -7.97 -4.76 16.46
C PRO A 66 -6.55 -5.29 16.71
N ASN A 67 -6.24 -5.57 17.97
CA ASN A 67 -4.98 -6.19 18.34
C ASN A 67 -4.79 -7.45 17.49
N SER A 68 -3.66 -7.61 16.79
CA SER A 68 -3.46 -8.62 15.72
C SER A 68 -3.72 -10.07 16.16
N ARG A 69 -3.73 -10.35 17.47
CA ARG A 69 -4.17 -11.62 18.08
C ARG A 69 -5.69 -11.86 18.11
N LYS A 70 -6.53 -10.90 17.71
CA LYS A 70 -8.00 -10.94 17.86
C LYS A 70 -8.74 -10.60 16.56
N VAL A 71 -8.25 -11.06 15.40
CA VAL A 71 -9.08 -11.01 14.18
C VAL A 71 -9.98 -12.25 14.20
N PRO A 72 -11.30 -12.11 14.40
CA PRO A 72 -12.19 -13.26 14.38
C PRO A 72 -12.28 -13.81 12.96
N VAL A 73 -12.06 -15.12 12.80
CA VAL A 73 -12.32 -15.81 11.54
C VAL A 73 -13.83 -15.85 11.30
N GLY A 74 -14.30 -15.47 10.12
CA GLY A 74 -15.72 -15.38 9.78
C GLY A 74 -15.97 -14.49 8.55
N VAL A 75 -17.24 -14.27 8.21
CA VAL A 75 -17.63 -13.37 7.11
C VAL A 75 -17.43 -11.91 7.54
N HIS A 76 -16.68 -11.16 6.74
CA HIS A 76 -16.40 -9.74 6.93
C HIS A 76 -17.09 -8.91 5.86
N ASP A 77 -17.56 -7.72 6.25
CA ASP A 77 -18.08 -6.72 5.33
C ASP A 77 -16.91 -6.02 4.64
N VAL A 78 -16.88 -6.04 3.32
CA VAL A 78 -15.85 -5.33 2.54
C VAL A 78 -16.41 -3.99 2.07
N ILE A 79 -15.76 -2.90 2.46
CA ILE A 79 -16.12 -1.53 2.11
C ILE A 79 -14.97 -0.91 1.33
N PHE A 80 -15.30 -0.17 0.28
CA PHE A 80 -14.34 0.53 -0.57
C PHE A 80 -14.37 2.03 -0.28
N LEU A 81 -13.21 2.63 -0.08
CA LEU A 81 -13.09 4.08 -0.14
C LEU A 81 -13.18 4.54 -1.60
N LYS A 82 -13.62 5.78 -1.84
CA LYS A 82 -13.75 6.36 -3.20
C LYS A 82 -12.46 6.23 -4.01
N ARG A 83 -11.32 6.44 -3.36
CA ARG A 83 -10.00 6.26 -3.96
C ARG A 83 -9.80 4.82 -4.44
N ALA A 84 -10.03 3.83 -3.59
CA ALA A 84 -9.87 2.42 -3.96
C ALA A 84 -10.73 2.05 -5.17
N THR A 85 -11.99 2.49 -5.21
CA THR A 85 -12.87 2.27 -6.35
C THR A 85 -12.30 2.89 -7.63
N ARG A 86 -11.81 4.13 -7.56
CA ARG A 86 -11.16 4.82 -8.69
C ARG A 86 -9.88 4.12 -9.14
N ASP A 87 -9.09 3.63 -8.21
CA ASP A 87 -7.85 2.92 -8.48
C ASP A 87 -8.12 1.60 -9.21
N ILE A 88 -9.11 0.82 -8.75
CA ILE A 88 -9.54 -0.42 -9.41
C ILE A 88 -9.98 -0.14 -10.84
N HIS A 89 -10.83 0.87 -11.06
CA HIS A 89 -11.31 1.22 -12.41
C HIS A 89 -10.21 1.65 -13.39
N ARG A 90 -9.02 2.04 -12.89
CA ARG A 90 -7.87 2.41 -13.73
C ARG A 90 -7.00 1.23 -14.11
N LEU A 91 -7.19 0.06 -13.50
CA LEU A 91 -6.44 -1.15 -13.82
C LEU A 91 -6.87 -1.72 -15.19
N PRO A 92 -6.01 -2.48 -15.87
CA PRO A 92 -6.41 -3.32 -16.99
C PRO A 92 -7.53 -4.29 -16.59
N GLU A 93 -8.45 -4.64 -17.51
CA GLU A 93 -9.60 -5.51 -17.21
C GLU A 93 -9.22 -6.84 -16.54
N GLY A 94 -8.10 -7.47 -16.96
CA GLY A 94 -7.60 -8.70 -16.35
C GLY A 94 -7.19 -8.52 -14.88
N ASP A 95 -6.55 -7.39 -14.57
CA ASP A 95 -6.14 -7.05 -13.20
C ASP A 95 -7.34 -6.64 -12.35
N GLN A 96 -8.33 -5.96 -12.93
CA GLN A 96 -9.59 -5.65 -12.25
C GLN A 96 -10.30 -6.92 -11.76
N ALA A 97 -10.41 -7.93 -12.64
CA ALA A 97 -11.04 -9.20 -12.30
C ALA A 97 -10.29 -9.91 -11.17
N ALA A 98 -8.96 -10.01 -11.28
CA ALA A 98 -8.12 -10.65 -10.27
C ALA A 98 -8.20 -9.94 -8.90
N VAL A 99 -8.17 -8.61 -8.90
CA VAL A 99 -8.32 -7.82 -7.67
C VAL A 99 -9.71 -8.00 -7.06
N THR A 100 -10.77 -7.98 -7.87
CA THR A 100 -12.15 -8.15 -7.38
C THR A 100 -12.37 -9.54 -6.77
N GLU A 101 -11.83 -10.59 -7.39
CA GLU A 101 -11.88 -11.96 -6.85
C GLU A 101 -11.11 -12.05 -5.51
N SER A 102 -9.89 -11.51 -5.46
CA SER A 102 -9.09 -11.47 -4.23
C SER A 102 -9.80 -10.72 -3.10
N LEU A 103 -10.40 -9.57 -3.39
CA LEU A 103 -11.17 -8.78 -2.42
C LEU A 103 -12.40 -9.52 -1.90
N THR A 104 -13.04 -10.33 -2.75
CA THR A 104 -14.16 -11.20 -2.34
C THR A 104 -13.66 -12.30 -1.41
N ALA A 105 -12.47 -12.86 -1.66
CA ALA A 105 -11.85 -13.84 -0.78
C ALA A 105 -11.47 -13.25 0.59
N LEU A 106 -11.10 -11.96 0.65
CA LEU A 106 -10.82 -11.27 1.91
C LEU A 106 -12.00 -11.30 2.90
N ALA A 107 -13.23 -11.35 2.40
CA ALA A 107 -14.42 -11.46 3.26
C ALA A 107 -14.37 -12.71 4.15
N ASN A 108 -13.75 -13.81 3.68
CA ASN A 108 -13.66 -15.07 4.40
C ASN A 108 -12.31 -15.25 5.11
N ASP A 109 -11.23 -14.75 4.50
CA ASP A 109 -9.89 -14.76 5.06
C ASP A 109 -9.29 -13.35 4.98
N PRO A 110 -9.41 -12.54 6.05
CA PRO A 110 -8.91 -11.17 6.09
C PRO A 110 -7.38 -11.07 6.02
N LEU A 111 -6.67 -12.15 6.33
CA LEU A 111 -5.20 -12.20 6.38
C LEU A 111 -4.69 -13.36 5.52
N PRO A 112 -4.93 -13.30 4.19
CA PRO A 112 -4.52 -14.35 3.30
C PRO A 112 -2.99 -14.46 3.27
N ARG A 113 -2.50 -15.62 2.84
CA ARG A 113 -1.06 -15.86 2.74
C ARG A 113 -0.38 -14.78 1.89
N GLY A 114 0.66 -14.15 2.46
CA GLY A 114 1.37 -13.04 1.81
C GLY A 114 0.85 -11.65 2.17
N ALA A 115 -0.20 -11.54 2.99
CA ALA A 115 -0.59 -10.29 3.61
C ALA A 115 0.50 -9.83 4.61
N ARG A 116 0.94 -8.57 4.48
CA ARG A 116 1.97 -7.96 5.33
C ARG A 116 1.36 -6.76 6.06
N ALA A 117 1.41 -6.77 7.39
CA ALA A 117 1.11 -5.57 8.16
C ALA A 117 2.17 -4.50 7.87
N LEU A 118 1.73 -3.29 7.54
CA LEU A 118 2.62 -2.15 7.40
C LEU A 118 3.05 -1.66 8.80
N HIS A 119 4.19 -0.98 8.86
CA HIS A 119 4.79 -0.49 10.10
C HIS A 119 4.89 1.05 10.07
N GLY A 120 5.13 1.70 11.20
CA GLY A 120 5.17 3.17 11.31
C GLY A 120 3.80 3.84 11.13
N LYS A 121 3.74 4.93 10.34
CA LYS A 121 2.49 5.71 10.15
C LYS A 121 1.32 4.93 9.55
N ALA A 122 1.60 3.78 8.94
CA ALA A 122 0.60 2.89 8.36
C ALA A 122 0.39 1.60 9.17
N GLU A 123 0.79 1.55 10.45
CA GLU A 123 0.62 0.40 11.38
C GLU A 123 -0.79 -0.21 11.43
N ARG A 124 -1.78 0.55 10.99
CA ARG A 124 -3.20 0.16 10.96
C ARG A 124 -3.62 -0.50 9.66
N HIS A 125 -2.71 -0.65 8.70
CA HIS A 125 -3.00 -1.17 7.37
C HIS A 125 -2.23 -2.45 7.08
N VAL A 126 -2.85 -3.26 6.24
CA VAL A 126 -2.33 -4.50 5.71
C VAL A 126 -2.22 -4.34 4.21
N GLN A 127 -1.09 -4.76 3.68
CA GLN A 127 -0.85 -4.85 2.25
C GLN A 127 -0.98 -6.29 1.81
N HIS A 128 -1.73 -6.53 0.73
CA HIS A 128 -1.85 -7.82 0.08
C HIS A 128 -1.51 -7.69 -1.40
N ARG A 129 -0.69 -8.61 -1.92
CA ARG A 129 -0.25 -8.59 -3.33
C ARG A 129 -1.14 -9.52 -4.15
N VAL A 130 -1.69 -8.99 -5.23
CA VAL A 130 -2.52 -9.70 -6.22
C VAL A 130 -1.85 -9.52 -7.58
N GLY A 131 -0.96 -10.44 -7.94
CA GLY A 131 -0.12 -10.31 -9.14
C GLY A 131 0.78 -9.06 -9.11
N PRO A 132 0.69 -8.14 -10.10
CA PRO A 132 1.43 -6.88 -10.11
C PRO A 132 0.80 -5.79 -9.23
N VAL A 133 -0.40 -6.04 -8.71
CA VAL A 133 -1.19 -5.07 -7.95
C VAL A 133 -1.00 -5.28 -6.46
N ARG A 134 -1.03 -4.19 -5.71
CA ARG A 134 -1.00 -4.16 -4.25
C ARG A 134 -2.31 -3.56 -3.76
N VAL A 135 -2.96 -4.29 -2.88
CA VAL A 135 -4.19 -3.87 -2.22
C VAL A 135 -3.83 -3.44 -0.81
N LEU A 136 -4.15 -2.20 -0.48
CA LEU A 136 -3.98 -1.66 0.85
C LEU A 136 -5.33 -1.57 1.54
N TYR A 137 -5.45 -2.22 2.70
CA TYR A 137 -6.70 -2.27 3.45
C TYR A 137 -6.44 -2.22 4.95
N CYS A 138 -7.46 -1.88 5.73
CA CYS A 138 -7.43 -2.06 7.17
C CYS A 138 -8.60 -2.94 7.60
N ILE A 139 -8.39 -3.65 8.70
CA ILE A 139 -9.41 -4.50 9.30
C ILE A 139 -9.83 -3.83 10.59
N HIS A 140 -11.13 -3.62 10.79
CA HIS A 140 -11.67 -3.14 12.05
C HIS A 140 -12.93 -3.91 12.41
N ASN A 141 -12.90 -4.60 13.56
CA ASN A 141 -13.93 -5.55 13.97
C ASN A 141 -14.19 -6.64 12.92
N ARG A 142 -15.28 -6.52 12.16
CA ARG A 142 -15.67 -7.42 11.06
C ARG A 142 -15.74 -6.71 9.72
N THR A 143 -15.11 -5.55 9.61
CA THR A 143 -15.15 -4.72 8.42
C THR A 143 -13.76 -4.58 7.84
N ILE A 144 -13.62 -4.91 6.56
CA ILE A 144 -12.42 -4.70 5.77
C ILE A 144 -12.64 -3.43 4.97
N THR A 145 -11.88 -2.39 5.29
CA THR A 145 -11.91 -1.14 4.52
C THR A 145 -10.76 -1.16 3.53
N VAL A 146 -11.08 -1.25 2.25
CA VAL A 146 -10.10 -1.15 1.16
C VAL A 146 -9.82 0.33 0.92
N VAL A 147 -8.57 0.72 1.18
CA VAL A 147 -8.14 2.12 1.23
C VAL A 147 -7.61 2.58 -0.13
N ALA A 148 -6.75 1.77 -0.74
CA ALA A 148 -6.14 2.08 -2.03
C ALA A 148 -5.74 0.80 -2.76
N VAL A 149 -5.62 0.91 -4.09
CA VAL A 149 -5.09 -0.15 -4.93
C VAL A 149 -3.99 0.44 -5.80
N THR A 150 -2.77 -0.08 -5.70
CA THR A 150 -1.61 0.48 -6.40
C THR A 150 -0.95 -0.56 -7.28
N THR A 151 -0.55 -0.16 -8.48
CA THR A 151 0.32 -0.99 -9.33
C THR A 151 1.76 -0.81 -8.87
N GLY A 152 2.39 -1.87 -8.39
CA GLY A 152 3.82 -1.85 -8.07
C GLY A 152 4.67 -2.25 -9.27
N PRO A 153 5.96 -1.86 -9.34
CA PRO A 153 6.90 -2.54 -10.23
C PRO A 153 7.00 -4.04 -9.87
N PRO A 154 7.29 -4.92 -10.85
CA PRO A 154 7.32 -6.37 -10.67
C PRO A 154 8.33 -6.84 -9.61
#